data_AF-F0TC07-F1
#
_entry.id   AF-F0TC07-F1
#
_cell.length_a   1.000
_cell.length_b   1.000
_cell.length_c   1.000
_cell.angle_alpha   90.00
_cell.angle_beta   90.00
_cell.angle_gamma   90.00
#
_symmetry.space_group_name_H-M   'P 1'
#
loop_
_entity.id
_entity.type
_entity.pdbx_description
1 polymer ?
#
loop_
_entity_poly.entity_id
_entity_poly.type
_entity_poly.pdbx_seq_one_letter_code
_entity_poly.pdbx_strand_id
1 'polypeptide(L)'
;MKKSVKLTGTFFIASLMILEIFTFMIPTDQLSSSAATYESQPDSKIINESQVIRRFNEIKTIKYDEVNMNCKNKSELFAGYLKSIGATDIYIVTVKHGSGTYSHEFVEWNGHYYDTCSSDTSYEIPMEEYSKKLYKLGFTGISVTSPYQ
;
A
#
# COMPACT_ATOMS: atom_id res chain seq x y z
N MET A 1 -29.26 19.83 69.95
CA MET A 1 -27.78 19.78 69.95
C MET A 1 -27.31 19.96 68.51
N LYS A 2 -26.85 21.17 68.12
CA LYS A 2 -25.43 21.56 67.94
C LYS A 2 -24.68 20.58 67.01
N LYS A 3 -24.60 20.89 65.71
CA LYS A 3 -23.44 21.47 64.97
C LYS A 3 -22.19 20.58 65.09
N SER A 4 -21.55 20.17 64.00
CA SER A 4 -20.62 21.06 63.29
C SER A 4 -20.28 20.55 61.90
N VAL A 5 -20.46 21.44 60.92
CA VAL A 5 -19.78 21.43 59.62
C VAL A 5 -18.31 21.79 59.85
N LYS A 6 -17.38 21.04 59.28
CA LYS A 6 -15.99 21.48 59.15
C LYS A 6 -15.68 21.69 57.67
N LEU A 7 -15.79 22.95 57.30
CA LEU A 7 -15.28 23.57 56.09
C LEU A 7 -13.80 23.88 56.35
N THR A 8 -12.90 23.20 55.64
CA THR A 8 -11.46 23.48 55.59
C THR A 8 -11.03 23.06 54.19
N GLY A 9 -10.41 23.87 53.33
CA GLY A 9 -9.94 25.24 53.40
C GLY A 9 -9.28 25.42 52.03
N THR A 10 -9.65 26.46 51.31
CA THR A 10 -9.08 26.82 50.02
C THR A 10 -7.61 27.22 50.21
N PHE A 11 -6.69 26.47 49.61
CA PHE A 11 -5.37 26.98 49.24
C PHE A 11 -5.27 27.03 47.72
N PHE A 12 -5.41 28.26 47.23
CA PHE A 12 -4.93 28.70 45.93
C PHE A 12 -3.40 28.52 45.90
N ILE A 13 -2.89 27.65 45.03
CA ILE A 13 -1.58 27.85 44.42
C ILE A 13 -1.77 27.67 42.92
N ALA A 14 -1.75 28.80 42.24
CA ALA A 14 -1.61 28.90 40.81
C ALA A 14 -0.30 28.20 40.40
N SER A 15 -0.41 27.00 39.84
CA SER A 15 0.62 26.43 38.99
C SER A 15 0.18 26.64 37.56
N LEU A 16 0.47 27.84 37.04
CA LEU A 16 0.69 28.07 35.62
C LEU A 16 1.76 27.06 35.16
N MET A 17 1.35 25.88 34.72
CA MET A 17 2.13 25.12 33.76
C MET A 17 1.73 25.66 32.40
N ILE A 18 2.48 26.67 31.98
CA ILE A 18 2.61 27.11 30.60
C ILE A 18 2.99 25.84 29.83
N LEU A 19 2.00 25.20 29.20
CA LEU A 19 2.30 24.24 28.15
C LEU A 19 2.73 25.09 26.97
N GLU A 20 4.04 25.31 26.88
CA GLU A 20 4.65 25.91 25.71
C GLU A 20 4.23 25.07 24.52
N ILE A 21 3.36 25.67 23.70
CA ILE A 21 3.12 25.24 22.35
C ILE A 21 4.49 25.42 21.68
N PHE A 22 5.26 24.34 21.58
CA PHE A 22 6.35 24.23 20.63
C PHE A 22 5.71 24.27 19.24
N THR A 23 5.29 25.46 18.81
CA THR A 23 5.27 25.81 17.40
C THR A 23 6.71 25.73 16.94
N PHE A 24 7.09 24.56 16.44
CA PHE A 24 8.22 24.48 15.51
C PHE A 24 7.89 25.44 14.36
N MET A 25 8.47 26.63 14.42
CA MET A 25 8.75 27.42 13.24
C MET A 25 9.60 26.54 12.34
N ILE A 26 8.97 25.85 11.39
CA ILE A 26 9.66 25.34 10.23
C ILE A 26 10.06 26.59 9.44
N PRO A 27 11.35 26.90 9.26
CA PRO A 27 11.74 27.99 8.38
C PRO A 27 11.17 27.71 6.98
N THR A 28 10.21 28.54 6.58
CA THR A 28 9.62 28.60 5.23
C THR A 28 10.57 29.30 4.27
N ASP A 29 11.84 28.91 4.28
CA ASP A 29 12.80 29.32 3.27
C ASP A 29 13.34 28.07 2.59
N GLN A 30 12.98 27.97 1.31
CA GLN A 30 13.24 26.88 0.38
C GLN A 30 12.22 25.72 0.40
N LEU A 31 10.94 26.07 0.22
CA LEU A 31 10.19 25.43 -0.89
C LEU A 31 10.86 25.86 -2.20
N SER A 32 12.08 25.36 -2.46
CA SER A 32 12.41 25.01 -3.83
C SER A 32 11.42 23.93 -4.16
N SER A 33 10.33 24.35 -4.81
CA SER A 33 9.71 23.59 -5.87
C SER A 33 10.86 23.07 -6.74
N SER A 34 11.43 21.92 -6.36
CA SER A 34 11.74 20.94 -7.36
C SER A 34 10.36 20.57 -7.89
N ALA A 35 9.87 21.37 -8.84
CA ALA A 35 9.19 20.80 -9.96
C ALA A 35 10.16 19.70 -10.41
N ALA A 36 9.92 18.48 -9.91
CA ALA A 36 10.44 17.29 -10.53
C ALA A 36 9.97 17.50 -11.96
N THR A 37 10.92 17.92 -12.78
CA THR A 37 10.76 17.87 -14.21
C THR A 37 10.67 16.37 -14.36
N TYR A 38 9.44 15.85 -14.43
CA TYR A 38 9.19 14.50 -14.86
C TYR A 38 9.79 14.51 -16.26
N GLU A 39 11.06 14.11 -16.33
CA GLU A 39 11.71 13.78 -17.58
C GLU A 39 10.72 12.87 -18.26
N SER A 40 10.14 13.38 -19.35
CA SER A 40 9.15 12.65 -20.11
C SER A 40 9.81 11.32 -20.46
N GLN A 41 9.35 10.26 -19.81
CA GLN A 41 9.83 8.91 -20.01
C GLN A 41 9.86 8.65 -21.52
N PRO A 42 10.94 8.02 -22.02
CA PRO A 42 11.14 7.82 -23.45
C PRO A 42 9.93 7.11 -24.05
N ASP A 43 9.37 7.71 -25.11
CA ASP A 43 8.30 7.20 -25.99
C ASP A 43 7.70 5.87 -25.50
N SER A 44 6.84 5.96 -24.48
CA SER A 44 6.20 4.76 -23.92
C SER A 44 5.40 4.14 -25.05
N LYS A 45 5.82 2.95 -25.50
CA LYS A 45 5.03 2.15 -26.43
C LYS A 45 3.60 2.10 -25.88
N ILE A 46 2.64 2.62 -26.62
CA ILE A 46 1.24 2.73 -26.15
C ILE A 46 0.76 1.32 -25.80
N ILE A 47 0.62 1.06 -24.50
CA ILE A 47 0.13 -0.23 -24.01
C ILE A 47 -1.37 -0.28 -24.22
N ASN A 48 -1.83 -1.33 -24.89
CA ASN A 48 -3.25 -1.52 -25.12
C ASN A 48 -3.92 -2.10 -23.87
N GLU A 49 -4.53 -1.23 -23.09
CA GLU A 49 -5.20 -1.57 -21.84
C GLU A 49 -6.25 -2.69 -21.98
N SER A 50 -6.99 -2.73 -23.09
CA SER A 50 -7.98 -3.79 -23.32
C SER A 50 -7.33 -5.18 -23.43
N GLN A 51 -6.10 -5.25 -23.97
CA GLN A 51 -5.35 -6.51 -24.01
C GLN A 51 -4.81 -6.89 -22.64
N VAL A 52 -4.41 -5.91 -21.82
CA VAL A 52 -3.98 -6.14 -20.44
C VAL A 52 -5.11 -6.70 -19.59
N ILE A 53 -6.28 -6.05 -19.62
CA ILE A 53 -7.49 -6.53 -18.92
C ILE A 53 -7.86 -7.94 -19.38
N ARG A 54 -7.85 -8.19 -20.70
CA ARG A 54 -8.17 -9.52 -21.23
C ARG A 54 -7.20 -10.57 -20.68
N ARG A 55 -5.90 -10.29 -20.75
CA ARG A 55 -4.87 -11.24 -20.32
C ARG A 55 -4.87 -11.47 -18.82
N PHE A 56 -5.09 -10.42 -18.03
CA PHE A 56 -5.28 -10.52 -16.58
C PHE A 56 -6.42 -11.47 -16.25
N ASN A 57 -7.58 -11.30 -16.90
CA ASN A 57 -8.75 -12.14 -16.68
C ASN A 57 -8.51 -13.59 -17.13
N GLU A 58 -7.83 -13.81 -18.27
CA GLU A 58 -7.43 -15.15 -18.71
C GLU A 58 -6.62 -15.85 -17.61
N ILE A 59 -5.57 -15.21 -17.07
CA ILE A 59 -4.72 -15.78 -16.01
C ILE A 59 -5.51 -16.00 -14.72
N LYS A 60 -6.35 -15.04 -14.33
CA LYS A 60 -7.19 -15.13 -13.13
C LYS A 60 -8.10 -16.35 -13.16
N THR A 61 -8.69 -16.67 -14.32
CA THR A 61 -9.60 -17.81 -14.48
C THR A 61 -8.90 -19.18 -14.48
N ILE A 62 -7.58 -19.23 -14.60
CA ILE A 62 -6.84 -20.50 -14.46
C ILE A 62 -7.08 -21.02 -13.04
N LYS A 63 -7.49 -22.28 -12.90
CA LYS A 63 -7.77 -22.88 -11.60
C LYS A 63 -6.52 -22.83 -10.71
N TYR A 64 -6.70 -22.46 -9.44
CA TYR A 64 -5.63 -22.50 -8.45
C TYR A 64 -5.14 -23.94 -8.24
N ASP A 65 -3.82 -24.10 -8.26
CA ASP A 65 -3.11 -25.34 -7.93
C ASP A 65 -1.86 -24.96 -7.13
N GLU A 66 -1.68 -25.55 -5.95
CA GLU A 66 -0.63 -25.15 -5.01
C GLU A 66 0.79 -25.30 -5.62
N VAL A 67 0.98 -26.28 -6.50
CA VAL A 67 2.29 -26.63 -7.07
C VAL A 67 2.57 -25.90 -8.37
N ASN A 68 1.60 -25.84 -9.28
CA ASN A 68 1.82 -25.39 -10.66
C ASN A 68 1.17 -24.04 -10.97
N MET A 69 0.15 -23.62 -10.20
CA MET A 69 -0.66 -22.45 -10.51
C MET A 69 -1.14 -21.73 -9.24
N ASN A 70 -0.19 -21.43 -8.35
CA ASN A 70 -0.46 -20.67 -7.14
C ASN A 70 -0.35 -19.15 -7.43
N CYS A 71 -0.47 -18.33 -6.39
CA CYS A 71 -0.44 -16.87 -6.57
C CYS A 71 0.90 -16.35 -7.13
N LYS A 72 2.01 -17.03 -6.83
CA LYS A 72 3.32 -16.71 -7.42
C LYS A 72 3.32 -16.97 -8.92
N ASN A 73 2.96 -18.19 -9.34
CA ASN A 73 2.97 -18.52 -10.78
C ASN A 73 2.03 -17.60 -11.58
N LYS A 74 0.84 -17.30 -11.05
CA LYS A 74 -0.10 -16.40 -11.70
C LYS A 74 0.43 -14.96 -11.78
N SER A 75 1.13 -14.47 -10.76
CA SER A 75 1.76 -13.15 -10.76
C SER A 75 2.90 -13.07 -11.76
N GLU A 76 3.77 -14.10 -11.79
CA GLU A 76 4.85 -14.21 -12.78
C GLU A 76 4.33 -14.27 -14.22
N LEU A 77 3.23 -14.98 -14.47
CA LEU A 77 2.58 -15.01 -15.80
C LEU A 77 2.08 -13.63 -16.23
N PHE A 78 1.52 -12.85 -15.31
CA PHE A 78 1.01 -11.53 -15.63
C PHE A 78 2.15 -10.51 -15.80
N ALA A 79 3.14 -10.51 -14.91
CA ALA A 79 4.34 -9.68 -15.03
C ALA A 79 5.13 -9.99 -16.32
N GLY A 80 5.27 -11.28 -16.66
CA GLY A 80 5.89 -11.71 -17.92
C GLY A 80 5.15 -11.20 -19.15
N TYR A 81 3.81 -11.19 -19.10
CA TYR A 81 3.00 -10.59 -20.16
C TYR A 81 3.22 -9.08 -20.28
N LEU A 82 3.12 -8.33 -19.18
CA LEU A 82 3.36 -6.88 -19.15
C LEU A 82 4.72 -6.54 -19.75
N LYS A 83 5.77 -7.26 -19.35
CA LYS A 83 7.12 -7.10 -19.91
C LYS A 83 7.15 -7.37 -21.42
N SER A 84 6.49 -8.45 -21.88
CA SER A 84 6.47 -8.83 -23.30
C SER A 84 5.83 -7.77 -24.21
N ILE A 85 4.91 -6.96 -23.67
CA ILE A 85 4.27 -5.87 -24.42
C ILE A 85 5.04 -4.55 -24.29
N GLY A 86 6.09 -4.49 -23.49
CA GLY A 86 6.97 -3.32 -23.33
C GLY A 86 6.69 -2.46 -22.10
N ALA A 87 5.97 -2.98 -21.11
CA ALA A 87 5.78 -2.29 -19.84
C ALA A 87 7.09 -2.24 -19.04
N THR A 88 7.30 -1.11 -18.36
CA THR A 88 8.37 -0.87 -17.40
C THR A 88 7.80 -0.82 -15.98
N ASP A 89 8.66 -0.75 -14.97
CA ASP A 89 8.26 -0.55 -13.56
C ASP A 89 7.29 -1.61 -13.05
N ILE A 90 7.58 -2.87 -13.40
CA ILE A 90 6.85 -4.05 -12.96
C ILE A 90 7.56 -4.62 -11.74
N TYR A 91 6.83 -4.80 -10.65
CA TYR A 91 7.34 -5.42 -9.44
C TYR A 91 6.46 -6.59 -9.02
N ILE A 92 7.10 -7.63 -8.51
CA ILE A 92 6.44 -8.70 -7.77
C ILE A 92 6.43 -8.33 -6.30
N VAL A 93 5.24 -8.26 -5.72
CA VAL A 93 5.01 -7.92 -4.32
C VAL A 93 4.59 -9.16 -3.56
N THR A 94 5.35 -9.51 -2.52
CA THR A 94 5.02 -10.59 -1.60
C THR A 94 4.62 -10.02 -0.25
N VAL A 95 3.48 -10.45 0.27
CA VAL A 95 2.96 -10.10 1.60
C VAL A 95 2.86 -11.35 2.47
N LYS A 96 3.16 -11.22 3.76
CA LYS A 96 3.04 -12.33 4.73
C LYS A 96 1.80 -12.17 5.58
N HIS A 97 1.06 -13.27 5.74
CA HIS A 97 -0.06 -13.31 6.67
C HIS A 97 0.46 -13.24 8.12
N GLY A 98 -0.31 -12.64 9.03
CA GLY A 98 0.09 -12.46 10.43
C GLY A 98 0.29 -13.77 11.21
N SER A 99 -0.28 -14.87 10.74
CA SER A 99 0.01 -16.22 11.28
C SER A 99 1.43 -16.71 10.95
N GLY A 100 2.08 -16.14 9.93
CA GLY A 100 3.36 -16.63 9.39
C GLY A 100 3.26 -17.93 8.58
N THR A 101 2.06 -18.50 8.42
CA THR A 101 1.87 -19.82 7.80
C THR A 101 1.73 -19.77 6.28
N TYR A 102 1.41 -18.61 5.70
CA TYR A 102 1.34 -18.45 4.25
C TYR A 102 1.67 -17.01 3.83
N SER A 103 2.06 -16.87 2.57
CA SER A 103 2.29 -15.59 1.89
C SER A 103 1.40 -15.49 0.66
N HIS A 104 1.18 -14.27 0.21
CA HIS A 104 0.45 -13.95 -1.02
C HIS A 104 1.33 -13.12 -1.93
N GLU A 105 1.15 -13.29 -3.24
CA GLU A 105 1.95 -12.62 -4.26
C GLU A 105 1.05 -12.00 -5.32
N PHE A 106 1.37 -10.77 -5.72
CA PHE A 106 0.65 -9.99 -6.73
C PHE A 106 1.62 -9.04 -7.46
N VAL A 107 1.15 -8.40 -8.52
CA VAL A 107 1.96 -7.50 -9.36
C VAL A 107 1.67 -6.05 -8.99
N GLU A 108 2.73 -5.26 -8.86
CA GLU A 108 2.68 -3.80 -8.90
C GLU A 108 3.14 -3.32 -10.28
N TRP A 109 2.35 -2.44 -10.89
CA TRP A 109 2.70 -1.80 -12.14
C TRP A 109 2.07 -0.40 -12.20
N ASN A 110 2.87 0.62 -12.55
CA ASN A 110 2.43 2.02 -12.59
C ASN A 110 1.72 2.52 -11.30
N GLY A 111 2.20 2.10 -10.13
CA GLY A 111 1.64 2.49 -8.83
C GLY A 111 0.30 1.84 -8.47
N HIS A 112 -0.15 0.86 -9.25
CA HIS A 112 -1.38 0.09 -9.03
C HIS A 112 -1.05 -1.38 -8.78
N TYR A 113 -1.93 -2.06 -8.05
CA TYR A 113 -1.82 -3.49 -7.76
C TYR A 113 -2.81 -4.34 -8.57
N TYR A 114 -2.30 -5.47 -9.03
CA TYR A 114 -2.97 -6.44 -9.89
C TYR A 114 -2.81 -7.82 -9.26
N ASP A 115 -3.90 -8.36 -8.74
CA ASP A 115 -3.91 -9.65 -8.05
C ASP A 115 -4.74 -10.68 -8.83
N THR A 116 -4.05 -11.51 -9.60
CA THR A 116 -4.64 -12.59 -10.41
C THR A 116 -5.09 -13.80 -9.59
N CYS A 117 -4.82 -13.81 -8.28
CA CYS A 117 -5.12 -14.94 -7.39
C CYS A 117 -6.35 -14.69 -6.52
N SER A 118 -6.75 -13.42 -6.31
CA SER A 118 -7.98 -13.06 -5.61
C SER A 118 -9.26 -13.38 -6.40
N SER A 119 -10.31 -13.77 -5.69
CA SER A 119 -11.66 -13.99 -6.24
C SER A 119 -12.35 -12.67 -6.63
N ASP A 120 -12.10 -11.58 -5.92
CA ASP A 120 -12.80 -10.30 -6.07
C ASP A 120 -12.17 -9.44 -7.17
N THR A 121 -12.83 -8.36 -7.62
CA THR A 121 -12.23 -7.42 -8.58
C THR A 121 -10.91 -6.88 -8.03
N SER A 122 -9.82 -7.27 -8.67
CA SER A 122 -8.45 -7.15 -8.19
C SER A 122 -7.51 -6.54 -9.25
N TYR A 123 -8.10 -5.83 -10.20
CA TYR A 123 -7.43 -5.17 -11.32
C TYR A 123 -7.24 -3.69 -11.01
N GLU A 124 -6.02 -3.18 -11.21
CA GLU A 124 -5.69 -1.76 -11.12
C GLU A 124 -6.18 -1.11 -9.81
N ILE A 125 -5.95 -1.78 -8.68
CA ILE A 125 -6.36 -1.22 -7.38
C ILE A 125 -5.27 -0.25 -6.91
N PRO A 126 -5.62 0.98 -6.49
CA PRO A 126 -4.67 1.87 -5.84
C PRO A 126 -4.02 1.20 -4.62
N MET A 127 -2.70 1.39 -4.46
CA MET A 127 -1.92 0.77 -3.38
C MET A 127 -2.55 0.94 -1.99
N GLU A 128 -3.04 2.14 -1.66
CA GLU A 128 -3.64 2.43 -0.36
C GLU A 128 -4.92 1.62 -0.11
N GLU A 129 -5.78 1.51 -1.12
CA GLU A 129 -7.03 0.75 -1.02
C GLU A 129 -6.75 -0.74 -0.84
N TYR A 130 -5.83 -1.27 -1.64
CA TYR A 130 -5.47 -2.68 -1.58
C TYR A 130 -4.78 -3.04 -0.25
N SER A 131 -3.92 -2.17 0.26
CA SER A 131 -3.28 -2.35 1.58
C SER A 131 -4.30 -2.47 2.71
N LYS A 132 -5.38 -1.66 2.67
CA LYS A 132 -6.51 -1.78 3.62
C LYS A 132 -7.23 -3.12 3.48
N LYS A 133 -7.41 -3.63 2.25
CA LYS A 133 -8.00 -4.96 2.02
C LYS A 133 -7.12 -6.07 2.59
N LEU A 134 -5.82 -6.03 2.31
CA LEU A 134 -4.84 -6.98 2.85
C LEU A 134 -4.83 -7.01 4.38
N TYR A 135 -4.84 -5.84 5.03
CA TYR A 135 -4.89 -5.78 6.49
C TYR A 135 -6.15 -6.45 7.07
N LYS A 136 -7.32 -6.22 6.46
CA LYS A 136 -8.58 -6.87 6.86
C LYS A 136 -8.53 -8.40 6.70
N LEU A 137 -7.74 -8.89 5.75
CA LEU A 137 -7.51 -10.32 5.52
C LEU A 137 -6.40 -10.91 6.40
N GLY A 138 -5.87 -10.14 7.36
CA GLY A 138 -4.87 -10.60 8.32
C GLY A 138 -3.42 -10.51 7.84
N PHE A 139 -3.16 -9.86 6.70
CA PHE A 139 -1.78 -9.57 6.27
C PHE A 139 -1.20 -8.41 7.07
N THR A 140 0.09 -8.52 7.40
CA THR A 140 0.78 -7.55 8.27
C THR A 140 1.52 -6.46 7.50
N GLY A 141 1.46 -6.51 6.17
CA GLY A 141 2.08 -5.53 5.27
C GLY A 141 2.93 -6.18 4.19
N ILE A 142 3.56 -5.31 3.38
CA ILE A 142 4.48 -5.70 2.32
C ILE A 142 5.74 -6.28 2.94
N SER A 143 6.09 -7.49 2.54
CA SER A 143 7.27 -8.19 3.03
C SER A 143 8.45 -8.05 2.07
N VAL A 144 8.18 -8.11 0.76
CA VAL A 144 9.17 -7.98 -0.30
C VAL A 144 8.52 -7.31 -1.50
N THR A 145 9.24 -6.37 -2.11
CA THR A 145 8.94 -5.86 -3.45
C THR A 145 10.20 -6.05 -4.29
N SER A 146 10.09 -6.75 -5.42
CA SER A 146 11.24 -7.08 -6.27
C SER A 146 10.98 -6.67 -7.72
N PRO A 147 11.92 -5.99 -8.39
CA PRO A 147 11.78 -5.69 -9.81
C PRO A 147 11.67 -7.00 -10.61
N TYR A 148 10.71 -7.06 -11.54
CA TYR A 148 10.57 -8.21 -12.43
C TYR A 148 11.58 -8.10 -13.59
N GLN A 149 12.46 -9.09 -13.71
CA GLN A 149 13.62 -9.07 -14.62
C GLN A 149 13.47 -9.85 -15.90
#